data_AF-A0A813IK80-F1
#
_entry.id   AF-A0A813IK80-F1
#
_cell.length_a   1.000
_cell.length_b   1.000
_cell.length_c   1.000
_cell.angle_alpha   90.00
_cell.angle_beta   90.00
_cell.angle_gamma   90.00
#
_symmetry.space_group_name_H-M   'P 1'
#
loop_
_entity.id
_entity.type
_entity.pdbx_description
1 polymer ?
#
loop_
_entity_poly.entity_id
_entity_poly.type
_entity_poly.pdbx_seq_one_letter_code
_entity_poly.pdbx_strand_id
1 'polypeptide(L)'
;ELGKIKNEKCRRFIESLPASSGKPLEEVFKDAKPSAIEFLVHTLRFDPEQRVPVTEALKLSYVSQLYCPEDEPTRGPLDTSDFEFERRKINIKALREELFLEVLHYYPDKQSQYLAEQHQLGQTYNVSSYRLLAPGEPQYSSEEEDGDA
;
A
#
# COMPACT_ATOMS: atom_id res chain seq x y z
N GLU A 1 11.27 20.05 1.90
CA GLU A 1 10.32 19.40 2.84
C GLU A 1 8.85 19.73 2.57
N LEU A 2 8.28 20.84 3.08
CA LEU A 2 6.81 21.06 3.05
C LEU A 2 6.20 21.22 1.65
N GLY A 3 6.97 21.66 0.66
CA GLY A 3 6.53 21.77 -0.74
C GLY A 3 6.07 20.44 -1.37
N LYS A 4 6.51 19.30 -0.83
CA LYS A 4 6.09 17.96 -1.27
C LYS A 4 4.68 17.57 -0.81
N ILE A 5 4.11 18.29 0.16
CA ILE A 5 2.74 18.06 0.64
C ILE A 5 1.77 18.60 -0.41
N LYS A 6 1.10 17.72 -1.17
CA LYS A 6 0.18 18.13 -2.26
C LYS A 6 -1.09 18.81 -1.76
N ASN A 7 -1.59 18.41 -0.58
CA ASN A 7 -2.79 19.00 0.01
C ASN A 7 -2.48 20.39 0.58
N GLU A 8 -2.99 21.43 -0.07
CA GLU A 8 -2.74 22.82 0.30
C GLU A 8 -3.28 23.17 1.71
N LYS A 9 -4.44 22.64 2.10
CA LYS A 9 -4.99 22.87 3.44
C LYS A 9 -4.06 22.30 4.51
N CYS A 10 -3.56 21.08 4.31
CA CYS A 10 -2.58 20.46 5.21
C CYS A 10 -1.28 21.24 5.27
N ARG A 11 -0.77 21.71 4.11
CA ARG A 11 0.46 22.50 4.04
C ARG A 11 0.32 23.82 4.82
N ARG A 12 -0.73 24.60 4.56
CA ARG A 12 -1.00 25.86 5.26
C ARG A 12 -1.18 25.64 6.77
N PHE A 13 -1.84 24.55 7.17
CA PHE A 13 -1.96 24.19 8.58
C PHE A 13 -0.60 23.97 9.22
N ILE A 14 0.28 23.17 8.61
CA ILE A 14 1.62 22.90 9.15
C ILE A 14 2.47 24.18 9.17
N GLU A 15 2.37 25.02 8.13
CA GLU A 15 3.05 26.32 8.07
C GLU A 15 2.57 27.29 9.17
N SER A 16 1.33 27.15 9.64
CA SER A 16 0.79 27.98 10.73
C SER A 16 1.29 27.56 12.13
N LEU A 17 1.87 26.37 12.27
CA LEU A 17 2.40 25.90 13.54
C LEU A 17 3.73 26.61 13.88
N PRO A 18 4.03 26.85 15.17
CA PRO A 18 5.33 27.36 15.59
C PRO A 18 6.46 26.45 15.09
N ALA A 19 7.53 27.05 14.56
CA ALA A 19 8.70 26.29 14.12
C ALA A 19 9.30 25.49 15.28
N SER A 20 9.54 24.20 15.05
CA SER A 20 10.20 23.30 15.98
C SER A 20 11.37 22.62 15.29
N SER A 21 12.54 22.61 15.93
CA SER A 21 13.73 21.91 15.43
C SER A 21 13.69 20.39 15.64
N GLY A 22 12.61 19.87 16.24
CA GLY A 22 12.58 18.51 16.77
C GLY A 22 13.48 18.36 18.01
N LYS A 23 13.49 17.15 18.57
CA LYS A 23 14.41 16.74 19.64
C LYS A 23 15.33 15.64 19.10
N PRO A 24 16.64 15.66 19.42
CA PRO A 24 17.52 14.53 19.12
C PRO A 24 16.96 13.24 19.71
N LEU A 25 17.01 12.15 18.96
CA LEU A 25 16.43 10.88 19.40
C LEU A 25 17.20 10.28 20.59
N GLU A 26 18.48 10.60 20.72
CA GLU A 26 19.35 10.28 21.85
C GLU A 26 18.81 10.87 23.16
N GLU A 27 18.24 12.08 23.12
CA GLU A 27 17.67 12.74 24.30
C GLU A 27 16.30 12.16 24.67
N VAL A 28 15.55 11.71 23.67
CA VAL A 28 14.25 11.07 23.84
C VAL A 28 14.40 9.65 24.39
N PHE A 29 15.36 8.89 23.86
CA PHE A 29 15.62 7.50 24.20
C PHE A 29 16.98 7.32 24.87
N LYS A 30 17.11 7.81 26.11
CA LYS A 30 18.37 7.89 26.85
C LYS A 30 19.09 6.55 27.08
N ASP A 31 18.31 5.47 27.18
CA ASP A 31 18.83 4.12 27.47
C ASP A 31 19.01 3.26 26.20
N ALA A 32 18.70 3.81 25.03
CA ALA A 32 18.84 3.07 23.77
C ALA A 32 20.30 2.96 23.34
N LYS A 33 20.64 1.84 22.71
CA LYS A 33 21.97 1.64 22.11
C LYS A 33 22.18 2.66 20.97
N PRO A 34 23.40 3.17 20.76
CA PRO A 34 23.68 4.10 19.65
C PRO A 34 23.25 3.56 18.28
N SER A 35 23.43 2.26 18.03
CA SER A 35 22.99 1.64 16.77
C SER A 35 21.46 1.65 16.61
N ALA A 36 20.69 1.54 17.69
CA ALA A 36 19.24 1.65 17.66
C ALA A 36 18.81 3.09 17.30
N ILE A 37 19.50 4.08 17.87
CA ILE A 37 19.24 5.48 17.55
C ILE A 37 19.55 5.76 16.07
N GLU A 38 20.70 5.33 15.57
CA GLU A 38 21.08 5.43 14.16
C GLU A 38 20.00 4.84 13.25
N PHE A 39 19.51 3.63 13.56
CA PHE A 39 18.42 2.99 12.83
C PHE A 39 17.15 3.86 12.79
N LEU A 40 16.75 4.44 13.92
CA LEU A 40 15.58 5.32 13.99
C LEU A 40 15.79 6.62 13.20
N VAL A 41 16.98 7.21 13.26
CA VAL A 41 17.32 8.42 12.49
C VAL A 41 17.20 8.18 10.98
N HIS A 42 17.55 6.99 10.48
CA HIS A 42 17.42 6.66 9.07
C HIS A 42 15.98 6.32 8.63
N THR A 43 15.15 5.81 9.54
CA THR A 43 13.79 5.33 9.22
C THR A 43 12.69 6.37 9.51
N LEU A 44 12.87 7.22 10.52
CA LEU A 44 11.90 8.24 10.93
C LEU A 44 12.16 9.61 10.26
N ARG A 45 12.24 9.63 8.93
CA ARG A 45 12.34 10.87 8.15
C ARG A 45 10.96 11.39 7.75
N PHE A 46 10.80 12.71 7.85
CA PHE A 46 9.58 13.40 7.43
C PHE A 46 9.31 13.20 5.94
N ASP A 47 10.29 13.52 5.10
CA ASP A 47 10.26 13.25 3.67
C ASP A 47 10.43 11.75 3.42
N PRO A 48 9.43 11.09 2.79
CA PRO A 48 9.50 9.67 2.51
C PRO A 48 10.66 9.29 1.58
N GLU A 49 11.09 10.20 0.69
CA GLU A 49 12.22 9.95 -0.23
C GLU A 49 13.57 9.95 0.49
N GLN A 50 13.64 10.49 1.71
CA GLN A 50 14.84 10.48 2.55
C GLN A 50 14.90 9.28 3.49
N ARG A 51 13.81 8.51 3.60
CA ARG A 51 13.81 7.29 4.42
C ARG A 51 14.69 6.24 3.75
N VAL A 52 15.49 5.54 4.56
CA VAL A 52 16.32 4.45 4.07
C VAL A 52 15.44 3.34 3.45
N PRO A 53 15.76 2.82 2.25
CA PRO A 53 15.10 1.64 1.71
C PRO A 53 15.29 0.43 2.62
N VAL A 54 14.29 -0.46 2.70
CA VAL A 54 14.34 -1.64 3.58
C VAL A 54 15.58 -2.51 3.33
N THR A 55 15.98 -2.66 2.07
CA THR A 55 17.17 -3.45 1.68
C THR A 55 18.48 -2.87 2.21
N GLU A 56 18.55 -1.55 2.44
CA GLU A 56 19.70 -0.90 3.07
C GLU A 56 19.54 -0.85 4.60
N ALA A 57 18.31 -0.72 5.10
CA ALA A 57 18.01 -0.74 6.53
C ALA A 57 18.43 -2.06 7.19
N LEU A 58 18.26 -3.18 6.50
CA LEU A 58 18.65 -4.51 6.97
C LEU A 58 20.17 -4.67 7.16
N LYS A 59 20.98 -3.83 6.51
CA LYS A 59 22.45 -3.83 6.65
C LYS A 59 22.94 -2.98 7.83
N LEU A 60 22.06 -2.27 8.52
CA LEU A 60 22.44 -1.40 9.63
C LEU A 60 22.88 -2.21 10.85
N SER A 61 23.83 -1.65 11.60
CA SER A 61 24.49 -2.30 12.75
C SER A 61 23.49 -2.84 13.78
N TYR A 62 22.36 -2.15 13.98
CA TYR A 62 21.34 -2.55 14.96
C TYR A 62 20.75 -3.95 14.71
N VAL A 63 20.52 -4.29 13.44
CA VAL A 63 19.91 -5.57 13.04
C VAL A 63 20.91 -6.55 12.44
N SER A 64 22.20 -6.22 12.45
CA SER A 64 23.28 -7.02 11.85
C SER A 64 23.35 -8.46 12.33
N GLN A 65 22.94 -8.76 13.56
CA GLN A 65 22.91 -10.12 14.10
C GLN A 65 21.82 -11.00 13.47
N LEU A 66 20.80 -10.39 12.88
CA LEU A 66 19.69 -11.05 12.20
C LEU A 66 19.84 -11.01 10.68
N TYR A 67 20.72 -10.15 10.15
CA TYR A 67 20.89 -9.96 8.72
C TYR A 67 21.41 -11.23 8.05
N CYS A 68 20.60 -11.82 7.18
CA CYS A 68 20.91 -13.05 6.47
C CYS A 68 20.47 -12.93 5.01
N PRO A 69 21.35 -12.46 4.09
CA PRO A 69 20.98 -12.25 2.68
C PRO A 69 20.39 -13.49 2.00
N GLU A 70 20.84 -14.69 2.39
CA GLU A 70 20.39 -15.96 1.83
C GLU A 70 18.97 -16.35 2.30
N ASP A 71 18.50 -15.80 3.43
CA ASP A 71 17.15 -16.00 4.00
C ASP A 71 16.25 -14.76 3.83
N GLU A 72 16.70 -13.78 3.05
CA GLU A 72 15.99 -12.52 2.77
C GLU A 72 15.67 -12.40 1.27
N PRO A 73 14.80 -13.26 0.72
CA PRO A 73 14.48 -13.24 -0.69
C PRO A 73 13.78 -11.92 -1.07
N THR A 74 14.14 -11.39 -2.24
CA THR A 74 13.45 -10.24 -2.83
C THR A 74 12.54 -10.69 -3.96
N ARG A 75 11.52 -9.89 -4.22
CA ARG A 75 10.62 -10.06 -5.37
C ARG A 75 10.82 -8.86 -6.31
N GLY A 76 10.74 -9.12 -7.61
CA GLY A 76 10.68 -8.05 -8.62
C GLY A 76 9.41 -7.19 -8.49
N PRO A 77 9.35 -6.03 -9.16
CA PRO A 77 8.18 -5.15 -9.10
C PRO A 77 6.87 -5.91 -9.39
N LEU A 78 5.81 -5.55 -8.67
CA LEU A 78 4.46 -5.99 -9.02
C LEU A 78 3.99 -5.28 -10.29
N ASP A 79 3.20 -5.97 -11.10
CA ASP A 79 2.54 -5.29 -12.20
C ASP A 79 1.41 -4.43 -11.60
N THR A 80 1.29 -3.20 -12.09
CA THR A 80 0.15 -2.35 -11.78
C THR A 80 -1.18 -2.95 -12.20
N SER A 81 -1.18 -3.90 -13.14
CA SER A 81 -2.35 -4.66 -13.57
C SER A 81 -2.91 -5.56 -12.47
N ASP A 82 -2.04 -6.08 -11.58
CA ASP A 82 -2.42 -6.90 -10.42
C ASP A 82 -3.33 -6.13 -9.44
N PHE A 83 -3.27 -4.80 -9.47
CA PHE A 83 -4.03 -3.90 -8.59
C PHE A 83 -5.08 -3.08 -9.35
N GLU A 84 -5.53 -3.54 -10.53
CA GLU A 84 -6.54 -2.80 -11.29
C GLU A 84 -7.86 -2.70 -10.53
N PHE A 85 -8.30 -3.74 -9.81
CA PHE A 85 -9.59 -3.70 -9.13
C PHE A 85 -9.65 -2.66 -8.00
N GLU A 86 -8.56 -2.45 -7.23
CA GLU A 86 -8.53 -1.41 -6.19
C GLU A 86 -8.47 0.01 -6.78
N ARG A 87 -7.97 0.14 -8.00
CA ARG A 87 -7.84 1.43 -8.69
C ARG A 87 -9.12 1.85 -9.41
N ARG A 88 -10.12 0.97 -9.47
CA ARG A 88 -11.35 1.15 -10.24
C ARG A 88 -12.54 1.25 -9.28
N LYS A 89 -13.48 2.14 -9.59
CA LYS A 89 -14.74 2.27 -8.85
C LYS A 89 -15.65 1.10 -9.20
N ILE A 90 -15.51 -0.01 -8.48
CA ILE A 90 -16.29 -1.23 -8.66
C ILE A 90 -17.48 -1.28 -7.69
N ASN A 91 -18.46 -2.13 -8.00
CA ASN A 91 -19.59 -2.41 -7.11
C ASN A 91 -19.43 -3.78 -6.43
N ILE A 92 -20.28 -4.08 -5.46
CA ILE A 92 -20.21 -5.35 -4.72
C ILE A 92 -20.31 -6.59 -5.62
N LYS A 93 -21.07 -6.51 -6.73
CA LYS A 93 -21.19 -7.61 -7.69
C LYS A 93 -19.85 -7.87 -8.40
N ALA A 94 -19.15 -6.82 -8.80
CA ALA A 94 -17.82 -6.91 -9.40
C ALA A 94 -16.76 -7.39 -8.41
N LEU A 95 -16.82 -6.96 -7.15
CA LEU A 95 -15.91 -7.47 -6.12
C LEU A 95 -16.09 -8.97 -5.89
N ARG A 96 -17.35 -9.43 -5.81
CA ARG A 96 -17.65 -10.87 -5.68
C ARG A 96 -17.09 -11.66 -6.87
N GLU A 97 -17.17 -11.10 -8.06
CA GLU A 97 -16.62 -11.71 -9.28
C GLU A 97 -15.08 -11.76 -9.24
N GLU A 98 -14.39 -10.67 -8.89
CA GLU A 98 -12.93 -10.65 -8.70
C GLU A 98 -12.47 -11.72 -7.71
N LEU A 99 -13.12 -11.79 -6.54
CA LEU A 99 -12.82 -12.80 -5.53
C LEU A 99 -13.02 -14.22 -6.05
N PHE A 100 -14.08 -14.44 -6.84
CA PHE A 100 -14.36 -15.75 -7.41
C PHE A 100 -13.35 -16.13 -8.48
N LEU A 101 -12.97 -15.20 -9.36
CA LEU A 101 -11.94 -15.39 -10.38
C LEU A 101 -10.56 -15.66 -9.75
N GLU A 102 -10.23 -14.99 -8.66
CA GLU A 102 -9.00 -15.26 -7.88
C GLU A 102 -9.02 -16.68 -7.30
N VAL A 103 -10.15 -17.13 -6.74
CA VAL A 103 -10.27 -18.53 -6.29
C VAL A 103 -10.11 -19.49 -7.47
N LEU A 104 -10.75 -19.22 -8.61
CA LEU A 104 -10.68 -20.06 -9.80
C LEU A 104 -9.27 -20.13 -10.41
N HIS A 105 -8.42 -19.13 -10.22
CA HIS A 105 -7.02 -19.17 -10.64
C HIS A 105 -6.28 -20.41 -10.11
N TYR A 106 -6.64 -20.87 -8.90
CA TYR A 106 -6.08 -22.08 -8.28
C TYR A 106 -6.74 -23.39 -8.76
N TYR A 107 -7.79 -23.33 -9.59
CA TYR A 107 -8.52 -24.49 -10.13
C TYR A 107 -8.73 -24.38 -11.66
N PRO A 108 -7.69 -24.66 -12.48
CA PRO A 108 -7.72 -24.41 -13.94
C PRO A 108 -8.88 -25.06 -14.70
N ASP A 109 -9.27 -26.28 -14.31
CA ASP A 109 -10.38 -27.00 -14.93
C ASP A 109 -11.72 -26.26 -14.70
N LYS A 110 -11.94 -25.79 -13.46
CA LYS A 110 -13.14 -25.03 -13.10
C LYS A 110 -13.14 -23.66 -13.73
N GLN A 111 -11.98 -23.01 -13.81
CA GLN A 111 -11.84 -21.73 -14.47
C GLN A 111 -12.24 -21.82 -15.95
N SER A 112 -11.72 -22.84 -16.66
CA SER A 112 -12.03 -23.06 -18.07
C SER A 112 -13.52 -23.31 -18.29
N GLN A 113 -14.15 -24.13 -17.44
CA GLN A 113 -15.58 -24.37 -17.48
C GLN A 113 -16.37 -23.08 -17.24
N TYR A 114 -16.04 -22.33 -16.19
CA TYR A 114 -16.73 -21.09 -15.84
C TYR A 114 -16.67 -20.06 -16.98
N LEU A 115 -15.48 -19.83 -17.54
CA LEU A 115 -15.30 -18.88 -18.65
C LEU A 115 -16.09 -19.30 -19.89
N ALA A 116 -16.17 -20.60 -20.18
CA ALA A 116 -16.96 -21.12 -21.30
C ALA A 116 -18.48 -20.92 -21.08
N GLU A 117 -18.97 -21.10 -19.85
CA GLU A 117 -20.36 -20.84 -19.48
C GLU A 117 -20.69 -19.35 -19.58
N GLN A 118 -19.83 -18.47 -19.05
CA GLN A 118 -19.99 -17.02 -19.12
C GLN A 118 -20.04 -16.51 -20.57
N HIS A 119 -19.16 -17.03 -21.44
CA HIS A 119 -19.16 -16.70 -22.87
C HIS A 119 -20.47 -17.10 -23.57
N GLN A 120 -21.03 -18.26 -23.25
CA GLN A 120 -22.32 -18.71 -23.80
C GLN A 120 -23.49 -17.83 -23.34
N LEU A 121 -23.44 -17.34 -22.10
CA LEU A 121 -24.44 -16.44 -21.53
C LEU A 121 -24.30 -14.99 -22.03
N GLY A 122 -23.27 -14.68 -22.83
CA GLY A 122 -22.95 -13.32 -23.26
C GLY A 122 -22.53 -12.42 -22.10
N GLN A 123 -22.11 -13.00 -20.97
CA GLN A 123 -21.67 -12.28 -19.79
C GLN A 123 -20.15 -12.24 -19.81
N THR A 124 -19.57 -11.13 -20.26
CA THR A 124 -18.12 -10.92 -20.18
C THR A 124 -17.83 -9.93 -19.07
N TYR A 125 -17.40 -10.43 -17.91
CA TYR A 125 -16.89 -9.58 -16.85
C TYR A 125 -15.47 -9.11 -17.17
N ASN A 126 -15.21 -7.81 -16.97
CA ASN A 126 -13.87 -7.24 -17.09
C ASN A 126 -13.77 -6.00 -16.19
N VAL A 127 -12.88 -6.04 -15.20
CA VAL A 127 -12.68 -4.94 -14.24
C VAL A 127 -12.20 -3.64 -14.89
N SER A 128 -11.52 -3.71 -16.03
CA SER A 128 -11.07 -2.53 -16.77
C SER A 128 -12.22 -1.76 -17.44
N SER A 129 -13.43 -2.34 -17.48
CA SER A 129 -14.63 -1.63 -17.94
C SER A 129 -15.13 -0.60 -16.92
N TYR A 130 -14.74 -0.72 -15.65
CA TYR A 130 -15.07 0.25 -14.60
C TYR A 130 -14.17 1.48 -14.72
N ARG A 131 -14.65 2.66 -14.26
CA ARG A 131 -13.84 3.88 -14.28
C ARG A 131 -12.76 3.84 -13.20
N LEU A 132 -11.65 4.53 -13.43
CA LEU A 132 -10.64 4.76 -12.38
C LEU A 132 -11.23 5.62 -11.24
N LEU A 133 -10.77 5.36 -10.03
CA LEU A 133 -10.99 6.23 -8.88
C LEU A 133 -10.30 7.57 -9.09
N ALA A 134 -10.97 8.66 -8.72
CA ALA A 134 -10.31 9.95 -8.63
C ALA A 134 -9.35 9.97 -7.42
N PRO A 135 -8.29 10.81 -7.43
CA PRO A 135 -7.39 10.92 -6.30
C PRO A 135 -8.14 11.28 -5.00
N GLY A 136 -8.04 10.40 -3.99
CA GLY A 136 -8.73 10.58 -2.70
C GLY A 136 -10.21 10.22 -2.70
N GLU A 137 -10.74 9.68 -3.80
CA GLU A 137 -12.10 9.13 -3.85
C GLU A 137 -12.18 7.81 -3.06
N PRO A 138 -13.16 7.65 -2.15
CA PRO A 138 -13.34 6.40 -1.44
C PRO A 138 -13.97 5.34 -2.34
N GLN A 139 -13.54 4.08 -2.13
CA GLN A 139 -14.07 2.95 -2.89
C GLN A 139 -15.52 2.65 -2.55
N TYR A 140 -15.90 2.80 -1.28
CA TYR A 140 -17.26 2.60 -0.78
C TYR A 140 -17.76 3.93 -0.20
N SER A 141 -19.03 4.26 -0.42
CA SER A 141 -19.66 5.34 0.34
C SER A 141 -20.01 4.82 1.74
N SER A 142 -20.04 5.72 2.73
CA SER A 142 -20.52 5.37 4.07
C SER A 142 -21.97 4.88 4.10
N GLU A 143 -22.73 5.07 3.03
CA GLU A 143 -24.12 4.61 2.88
C GLU A 143 -24.21 3.14 2.39
N GLU A 144 -23.12 2.57 1.89
CA GLU A 144 -23.06 1.18 1.41
C GLU A 144 -22.73 0.17 2.53
N GLU A 145 -22.40 0.63 3.75
CA GLU A 145 -22.15 -0.23 4.92
C GLU A 145 -23.45 -0.68 5.64
N ASP A 146 -24.57 0.04 5.45
CA ASP A 146 -25.85 -0.22 6.13
C ASP A 146 -26.82 -1.11 5.31
N GLY A 147 -26.36 -1.65 4.18
CA GLY A 147 -27.19 -2.35 3.20
C GLY A 147 -27.13 -3.87 3.22
N ASP A 148 -27.29 -4.50 4.39
CA ASP A 148 -27.75 -5.91 4.50
C ASP A 148 -28.31 -6.15 5.92
N ALA A 149 -29.63 -5.99 6.06
CA ALA A 149 -30.44 -6.51 7.16
C ALA A 149 -31.71 -7.16 6.59
#